data_AF-A0AA87J7Y2-F1
#
_entry.id   AF-A0AA87J7Y2-F1
#
_cell.length_a   1.000
_cell.length_b   1.000
_cell.length_c   1.000
_cell.angle_alpha   90.00
_cell.angle_beta   90.00
_cell.angle_gamma   90.00
#
_symmetry.space_group_name_H-M   'P 1'
#
loop_
_entity.id
_entity.type
_entity.pdbx_description
1 polymer ?
#
loop_
_entity_poly.entity_id
_entity_poly.type
_entity_poly.pdbx_seq_one_letter_code
_entity_poly.pdbx_strand_id
1 'polypeptide(L)'
;MEMADTIVFVDHPIWVHYWWASKRQVKSLFFGRPDGPEGCPMFPVTIRLFKMMWSLHRDIRPKLLAAIEAHRGHARIIHIRSPKQLAVFAADPR
;
A
#
# COMPACT_ATOMS: atom_id res chain seq x y z
N MET A 1 16.86 -6.06 8.64
CA MET A 1 15.90 -6.15 9.77
C MET A 1 16.60 -6.48 11.08
N GLU A 2 17.81 -7.04 11.08
CA GLU A 2 18.52 -7.45 12.31
C GLU A 2 18.89 -6.31 13.29
N MET A 3 19.00 -5.08 12.79
CA MET A 3 19.30 -3.88 13.62
C MET A 3 18.04 -3.07 13.99
N ALA A 4 16.84 -3.53 13.63
CA ALA A 4 15.62 -2.77 13.86
C ALA A 4 15.03 -3.08 15.24
N ASP A 5 14.95 -2.09 16.12
CA ASP A 5 14.29 -2.25 17.43
C ASP A 5 12.76 -2.35 17.32
N THR A 6 12.19 -1.76 16.27
CA THR A 6 10.73 -1.76 16.00
C THR A 6 10.45 -1.85 14.50
N ILE A 7 9.52 -2.73 14.14
CA ILE A 7 9.02 -2.92 12.77
C ILE A 7 7.55 -2.47 12.73
N VAL A 8 7.28 -1.37 12.03
CA VAL A 8 5.91 -0.89 11.76
C VAL A 8 5.48 -1.39 10.38
N PHE A 9 4.51 -2.30 10.37
CA PHE A 9 3.97 -2.89 9.15
C PHE A 9 2.57 -2.36 8.86
N VAL A 10 2.43 -1.58 7.77
CA VAL A 10 1.16 -1.01 7.31
C VAL A 10 0.59 -1.87 6.18
N ASP A 11 -0.31 -2.79 6.54
CA ASP A 11 -0.95 -3.74 5.62
C ASP A 11 -2.45 -3.47 5.55
N HIS A 12 -2.82 -2.46 4.79
CA HIS A 12 -4.23 -2.21 4.53
C HIS A 12 -4.78 -3.25 3.55
N PRO A 13 -6.07 -3.56 3.64
CA PRO A 13 -6.69 -4.45 2.70
C PRO A 13 -6.65 -3.90 1.27
N ILE A 14 -6.49 -4.78 0.29
CA ILE A 14 -6.28 -4.38 -1.10
C ILE A 14 -7.41 -3.50 -1.67
N TRP A 15 -8.65 -3.67 -1.21
CA TRP A 15 -9.77 -2.84 -1.65
C TRP A 15 -9.61 -1.37 -1.27
N VAL A 16 -8.95 -1.06 -0.15
CA VAL A 16 -8.64 0.31 0.25
C VAL A 16 -7.68 0.94 -0.75
N HIS A 17 -6.65 0.19 -1.15
CA HIS A 17 -5.70 0.63 -2.17
C HIS A 17 -6.36 0.80 -3.53
N TYR A 18 -7.24 -0.12 -3.94
CA TYR A 18 -8.00 0.03 -5.17
C TYR A 18 -8.91 1.25 -5.13
N TRP A 19 -9.60 1.49 -4.02
CA TRP A 19 -10.45 2.67 -3.88
C TRP A 19 -9.68 3.97 -4.06
N TRP A 20 -8.53 4.12 -3.38
CA TRP A 20 -7.70 5.30 -3.50
C TRP A 20 -7.09 5.48 -4.89
N ALA A 21 -6.62 4.38 -5.49
CA ALA A 21 -6.10 4.41 -6.85
C ALA A 21 -7.19 4.77 -7.86
N SER A 22 -8.38 4.17 -7.77
CA SER A 22 -9.54 4.52 -8.60
C SER A 22 -9.93 5.99 -8.45
N LYS A 23 -10.04 6.51 -7.23
CA LYS A 23 -10.34 7.93 -6.98
C LYS A 23 -9.32 8.85 -7.65
N ARG A 24 -8.03 8.50 -7.59
CA ARG A 24 -6.95 9.25 -8.24
C ARG A 24 -7.07 9.19 -9.77
N GLN A 25 -7.35 8.02 -10.33
CA GLN A 25 -7.48 7.84 -11.77
C GLN A 25 -8.71 8.53 -12.34
N VAL A 26 -9.83 8.51 -11.62
CA VAL A 26 -11.04 9.26 -11.96
C VAL A 26 -10.71 10.76 -12.01
N LYS A 27 -10.05 11.31 -10.98
CA LYS A 27 -9.63 12.72 -11.00
C LYS A 27 -8.72 13.03 -12.20
N SER A 28 -7.77 12.16 -12.50
CA SER A 28 -6.89 12.31 -13.65
C SER A 28 -7.61 12.24 -15.01
N LEU A 29 -8.71 11.49 -15.11
CA LEU A 29 -9.48 11.36 -16.34
C LEU A 29 -10.34 12.61 -16.58
N PHE A 30 -10.94 13.16 -15.52
CA PHE A 30 -11.83 14.33 -15.60
C PHE A 30 -11.09 15.67 -15.62
N PHE A 31 -9.98 15.80 -14.91
CA PHE A 31 -9.23 17.06 -14.78
C PHE A 31 -7.91 17.08 -15.57
N GLY A 32 -7.62 16.00 -16.30
CA GLY A 32 -6.34 15.79 -16.95
C GLY A 32 -5.19 15.53 -15.95
N ARG A 33 -4.06 15.06 -16.47
CA ARG A 33 -2.79 15.06 -15.74
C ARG A 33 -1.97 16.24 -16.23
N PRO A 34 -1.63 17.21 -15.37
CA PRO A 34 -0.73 18.30 -15.78
C PRO A 34 0.65 17.78 -16.21
N ASP A 35 1.07 16.63 -15.67
CA ASP A 35 2.41 16.05 -15.90
C ASP A 35 2.42 14.86 -16.88
N GLY A 36 1.33 14.63 -17.62
CA GLY A 36 1.19 13.48 -18.53
C GLY A 36 1.51 13.82 -19.99
N PRO A 37 2.10 12.91 -20.77
CA PRO A 37 2.25 13.12 -22.20
C PRO A 37 0.88 13.21 -22.89
N GLU A 38 0.76 14.13 -23.85
CA GLU A 38 -0.45 14.30 -24.65
C GLU A 38 -0.82 13.00 -25.36
N GLY A 39 -2.12 12.64 -25.35
CA GLY A 39 -2.63 11.44 -26.04
C GLY A 39 -2.39 10.10 -25.33
N CYS A 40 -1.91 10.08 -24.08
CA CYS A 40 -1.71 8.83 -23.35
C CYS A 40 -3.05 8.12 -23.03
N PRO A 41 -3.24 6.85 -23.43
CA PRO A 41 -4.45 6.11 -23.08
C PRO A 41 -4.42 5.72 -21.59
N MET A 42 -5.13 6.50 -20.77
CA MET A 42 -5.15 6.36 -19.30
C MET A 42 -5.79 5.05 -18.81
N PHE A 43 -6.77 4.52 -19.54
CA PHE A 43 -7.51 3.32 -19.16
C PHE A 43 -6.65 2.03 -19.15
N PRO A 44 -5.90 1.67 -20.22
CA PRO A 44 -5.04 0.48 -20.21
C PRO A 44 -3.92 0.58 -19.17
N VAL A 45 -3.38 1.77 -18.92
CA VAL A 45 -2.39 2.00 -17.85
C VAL A 45 -3.01 1.71 -16.48
N THR A 46 -4.25 2.15 -16.25
CA THR A 46 -4.99 1.88 -15.02
C THR A 46 -5.23 0.38 -14.79
N ILE A 47 -5.60 -0.36 -15.84
CA ILE A 47 -5.77 -1.81 -15.76
C ILE A 47 -4.44 -2.49 -15.39
N ARG A 48 -3.33 -2.08 -16.03
CA ARG A 48 -2.01 -2.63 -15.74
C ARG A 48 -1.59 -2.35 -14.30
N LEU A 49 -1.87 -1.15 -13.78
CA LEU A 49 -1.65 -0.79 -12.38
C LEU A 49 -2.43 -1.73 -11.45
N PHE A 50 -3.72 -1.94 -11.70
CA PHE A 50 -4.53 -2.81 -10.84
C PHE A 50 -4.10 -4.27 -10.85
N LYS A 51 -3.70 -4.79 -12.02
CA LYS A 51 -3.11 -6.15 -12.15
C LYS A 51 -1.80 -6.26 -11.38
N MET A 52 -0.93 -5.25 -11.47
CA MET A 52 0.33 -5.23 -10.73
C MET A 52 0.10 -5.18 -9.21
N MET A 53 -0.83 -4.33 -8.75
CA MET A 53 -1.21 -4.26 -7.33
C MET A 53 -1.74 -5.60 -6.81
N TRP A 54 -2.58 -6.29 -7.60
CA TRP A 54 -3.07 -7.63 -7.26
C TRP A 54 -1.92 -8.63 -7.11
N SER A 55 -1.04 -8.68 -8.12
CA SER A 55 0.11 -9.58 -8.15
C SER A 55 1.02 -9.38 -6.94
N LEU A 56 1.37 -8.12 -6.65
CA LEU A 56 2.18 -7.76 -5.48
C LEU A 56 1.49 -8.16 -4.17
N HIS A 57 0.20 -7.88 -4.02
CA HIS A 57 -0.53 -8.25 -2.81
C HIS A 57 -0.62 -9.76 -2.63
N ARG A 58 -0.80 -10.53 -3.70
CA ARG A 58 -0.87 -11.99 -3.62
C ARG A 58 0.49 -12.61 -3.34
N ASP A 59 1.54 -12.13 -4.02
CA ASP A 59 2.81 -12.85 -4.09
C ASP A 59 3.86 -12.31 -3.09
N ILE A 60 3.81 -11.01 -2.75
CA ILE A 60 4.79 -10.36 -1.86
C ILE A 60 4.29 -10.29 -0.42
N ARG A 61 2.99 -10.03 -0.19
CA ARG A 61 2.41 -9.96 1.16
C ARG A 61 2.71 -11.19 2.03
N PRO A 62 2.51 -12.44 1.58
CA PRO A 62 2.82 -13.60 2.43
C PRO A 62 4.31 -13.68 2.77
N LYS A 63 5.20 -13.28 1.85
CA LYS A 63 6.65 -13.26 2.08
C LYS A 63 7.03 -12.19 3.12
N LEU A 64 6.41 -11.01 3.04
CA LEU A 64 6.60 -9.95 4.04
C LEU A 64 6.12 -10.39 5.41
N LEU A 65 4.94 -11.01 5.50
CA LEU A 65 4.42 -11.53 6.77
C LEU A 65 5.34 -12.60 7.37
N ALA A 66 5.84 -13.53 6.56
CA ALA A 66 6.80 -14.54 7.00
C ALA A 66 8.12 -13.91 7.48
N ALA A 67 8.64 -12.93 6.75
CA ALA A 67 9.85 -12.21 7.14
C ALA A 67 9.66 -11.43 8.46
N ILE A 68 8.52 -10.75 8.63
CA ILE A 68 8.20 -10.01 9.85
C ILE A 68 8.09 -10.97 11.04
N GLU A 69 7.37 -12.09 10.89
CA GLU A 69 7.19 -13.06 11.97
C GLU A 69 8.51 -13.71 12.39
N ALA A 70 9.43 -13.97 11.44
CA ALA A 70 10.78 -14.44 11.75
C ALA A 70 11.60 -13.49 12.64
N HIS A 71 11.25 -12.20 12.68
CA HIS A 71 11.93 -11.18 13.48
C HIS A 71 11.17 -10.81 14.77
N ARG A 72 10.03 -11.46 15.07
CA ARG A 72 9.22 -11.20 16.27
C ARG A 72 9.99 -11.41 17.58
N GLY A 73 11.00 -12.27 17.57
CA GLY A 73 11.86 -12.51 18.75
C GLY A 73 12.81 -11.36 19.07
N HIS A 74 13.17 -10.52 18.09
CA HIS A 74 14.23 -9.51 18.23
C HIS A 74 13.74 -8.07 18.10
N ALA A 75 12.55 -7.85 17.53
CA ALA A 75 12.01 -6.52 17.27
C ALA A 75 10.55 -6.41 17.70
N ARG A 76 10.15 -5.23 18.20
CA ARG A 76 8.74 -4.94 18.47
C ARG A 76 7.98 -4.82 17.14
N ILE A 77 6.93 -5.61 16.95
CA ILE A 77 6.12 -5.58 15.72
C ILE A 77 4.82 -4.82 15.95
N ILE A 78 4.60 -3.76 15.18
CA ILE A 78 3.35 -3.00 15.14
C ILE A 78 2.67 -3.25 13.80
N HIS A 79 1.55 -3.99 13.82
CA HIS A 79 0.82 -4.35 12.60
C HIS A 79 -0.45 -3.49 12.45
N ILE A 80 -0.42 -2.57 11.50
CA ILE A 80 -1.50 -1.64 11.19
C ILE A 80 -2.31 -2.18 10.01
N ARG A 81 -3.54 -2.62 10.27
CA ARG A 81 -4.42 -3.27 9.28
C ARG A 81 -5.52 -2.37 8.73
N SER A 82 -5.66 -1.15 9.24
CA SER A 82 -6.73 -0.25 8.78
C SER A 82 -6.31 1.22 8.84
N PRO A 83 -6.91 2.10 8.01
CA PRO A 83 -6.68 3.53 8.09
C PRO A 83 -7.00 4.12 9.47
N LYS A 84 -8.00 3.57 10.18
CA LYS A 84 -8.33 3.98 11.55
C LYS A 84 -7.20 3.66 12.52
N GLN A 85 -6.64 2.45 12.46
CA GLN A 85 -5.48 2.09 13.27
C GLN A 85 -4.26 2.95 12.94
N LEU A 86 -4.06 3.28 11.66
CA LEU A 86 -2.99 4.19 11.24
C LEU A 86 -3.19 5.58 11.85
N ALA A 87 -4.41 6.10 11.84
CA ALA A 87 -4.73 7.40 12.43
C ALA A 87 -4.51 7.42 13.95
N VAL A 88 -4.89 6.34 14.65
CA VAL A 88 -4.64 6.19 16.09
C VAL A 88 -3.13 6.13 16.36
N PHE A 89 -2.38 5.34 15.60
CA PHE A 89 -0.93 5.23 15.74
C PHE A 89 -0.22 6.56 15.44
N ALA A 90 -0.68 7.31 14.42
CA ALA A 90 -0.14 8.62 14.09
C ALA A 90 -0.42 9.68 15.17
N ALA A 91 -1.50 9.53 15.94
CA ALA A 91 -1.85 10.43 17.04
C ALA A 91 -1.05 10.15 18.32
N ASP A 92 -0.67 8.89 18.57
CA ASP A 92 0.19 8.51 19.70
C ASP A 92 1.16 7.37 19.28
N PRO A 93 2.36 7.72 18.75
CA PRO A 93 3.28 6.76 18.14
C PRO A 93 4.14 5.96 19.14
N ARG A 94 3.57 5.55 20.28
CA ARG A 94 4.28 4.82 21.36
C ARG A 94 4.36 3.31 21.17
#